data_AF-A0A937MER2-F1
#
_entry.id   AF-A0A937MER2-F1
#
_cell.length_a   1.000
_cell.length_b   1.000
_cell.length_c   1.000
_cell.angle_alpha   90.00
_cell.angle_beta   90.00
_cell.angle_gamma   90.00
#
_symmetry.space_group_name_H-M   'P 1'
#
loop_
_entity.id
_entity.type
_entity.pdbx_description
1 polymer ?
#
loop_
_entity_poly.entity_id
_entity_poly.type
_entity_poly.pdbx_seq_one_letter_code
_entity_poly.pdbx_strand_id
1 'polypeptide(L)'
;MNTEPEQIELEEADVETVAHWLATGEALLVDVRETSEFEQEHIPGAMLVPLSMLDADTFPRITIKKLVLHCAIGKRSAAAAKQLIKAGHVPPINMTGGLKAWREAGLETEIFDLPPAPPEQKPVLVSDCIKPSDVPPGSVLMDEFIKPLELTTDELSQDIGLPHSHVLAIVEGGRAIDADTAFRLARYFSTTEEFWLHLQMAYDLEQAKRLSGDEIVRTITPRKFKGSLSSISIAL
;
A
#
# COMPACT_ATOMS: atom_id res chain seq x y z
N MET A 1 15.76 3.72 48.37
CA MET A 1 14.83 2.59 48.35
C MET A 1 15.18 1.76 47.13
N ASN A 2 15.93 0.69 47.32
CA ASN A 2 16.27 -0.24 46.24
C ASN A 2 15.03 -1.09 45.97
N THR A 3 14.24 -0.74 44.96
CA THR A 3 13.26 -1.65 44.40
C THR A 3 14.04 -2.69 43.60
N GLU A 4 14.27 -3.85 44.21
CA GLU A 4 14.72 -5.03 43.46
C GLU A 4 13.72 -5.32 42.33
N PRO A 5 14.18 -5.72 41.14
CA PRO A 5 13.28 -5.99 40.03
C PRO A 5 12.42 -7.19 40.40
N GLU A 6 11.11 -6.94 40.56
CA GLU A 6 10.08 -7.95 40.71
C GLU A 6 10.25 -8.98 39.58
N GLN A 7 10.65 -10.20 39.93
CA GLN A 7 10.84 -11.28 38.96
C GLN A 7 9.46 -11.72 38.47
N ILE A 8 8.97 -11.05 37.44
CA ILE A 8 7.75 -11.45 36.74
C ILE A 8 8.06 -12.78 36.04
N GLU A 9 7.49 -13.87 36.55
CA GLU A 9 7.55 -15.20 35.96
C GLU A 9 6.71 -15.18 34.67
N LEU A 10 7.38 -15.40 33.54
CA LEU A 10 6.75 -15.43 32.22
C LEU A 10 6.46 -16.88 31.87
N GLU A 11 5.23 -17.18 31.46
CA GLU A 11 4.91 -18.47 30.87
C GLU A 11 5.60 -18.57 29.51
N GLU A 12 6.35 -19.66 29.30
CA GLU A 12 7.08 -19.93 28.06
C GLU A 12 6.48 -21.15 27.36
N ALA A 13 6.35 -21.07 26.04
CA ALA A 13 5.92 -22.18 25.20
C ALA A 13 6.92 -22.43 24.06
N ASP A 14 7.07 -23.69 23.67
CA ASP A 14 7.86 -24.07 22.50
C ASP A 14 7.11 -23.75 21.19
N VAL A 15 7.86 -23.78 20.08
CA VAL A 15 7.32 -23.44 18.75
C VAL A 15 6.29 -24.47 18.27
N GLU A 16 6.45 -25.74 18.63
CA GLU A 16 5.56 -26.83 18.22
C GLU A 16 4.18 -26.73 18.90
N THR A 17 4.15 -26.42 20.19
CA THR A 17 2.92 -26.21 20.94
C THR A 17 2.19 -24.97 20.43
N VAL A 18 2.91 -23.89 20.14
CA VAL A 18 2.31 -22.68 19.56
C VAL A 18 1.73 -22.96 18.18
N ALA A 19 2.44 -23.72 17.33
CA ALA A 19 1.93 -24.15 16.03
C ALA A 19 0.64 -24.97 16.15
N HIS A 20 0.58 -25.87 17.13
CA HIS A 20 -0.62 -26.64 17.42
C HIS A 20 -1.81 -25.74 17.82
N TRP A 21 -1.59 -24.77 18.73
CA TRP A 21 -2.66 -23.85 19.14
C TRP A 21 -3.12 -22.90 18.04
N LEU A 22 -2.24 -22.55 17.10
CA LEU A 22 -2.61 -21.79 15.91
C LEU A 22 -3.48 -22.61 14.97
N ALA A 23 -3.10 -23.87 14.73
CA ALA A 23 -3.87 -24.79 13.88
C ALA A 23 -5.27 -25.08 14.45
N THR A 24 -5.43 -25.16 15.77
CA THR A 24 -6.73 -25.36 16.43
C THR A 24 -7.51 -24.07 16.67
N GLY A 25 -6.91 -22.90 16.41
CA GLY A 25 -7.53 -21.58 16.62
C GLY A 25 -7.63 -21.13 18.08
N GLU A 26 -6.96 -21.83 19.00
CA GLU A 26 -6.95 -21.57 20.45
C GLU A 26 -6.02 -20.42 20.85
N ALA A 27 -5.02 -20.10 20.04
CA ALA A 27 -4.09 -19.01 20.28
C ALA A 27 -4.29 -17.83 19.33
N LEU A 28 -3.96 -16.64 19.82
CA LEU A 28 -3.68 -15.46 19.03
C LEU A 28 -2.17 -15.21 19.12
N LEU A 29 -1.46 -15.33 18.00
CA LEU A 29 -0.03 -15.05 17.93
C LEU A 29 0.18 -13.58 17.54
N VAL A 30 1.03 -12.89 18.30
CA VAL A 30 1.41 -11.49 18.07
C VAL A 30 2.90 -11.40 17.83
N ASP A 31 3.28 -10.80 16.71
CA ASP A 31 4.67 -10.51 16.38
C ASP A 31 5.04 -9.10 16.89
N VAL A 32 6.03 -9.02 17.79
CA VAL A 32 6.51 -7.75 18.34
C VAL A 32 7.78 -7.22 17.67
N ARG A 33 8.15 -7.76 16.51
CA ARG A 33 9.23 -7.21 15.67
C ARG A 33 8.78 -5.94 14.95
N GLU A 34 9.73 -5.26 14.31
CA GLU A 34 9.41 -4.08 13.49
C GLU A 34 8.77 -4.50 12.16
N THR A 35 8.01 -3.59 11.56
CA THR A 35 7.26 -3.83 10.31
C THR A 35 8.13 -4.40 9.19
N SER A 36 9.33 -3.87 9.00
CA SER A 36 10.24 -4.35 7.95
C SER A 36 10.75 -5.77 8.16
N GLU A 37 10.86 -6.25 9.41
CA GLU A 37 11.21 -7.64 9.71
C GLU A 37 10.02 -8.58 9.45
N PHE A 38 8.80 -8.12 9.73
CA PHE A 38 7.57 -8.87 9.52
C PHE A 38 7.27 -9.03 8.03
N GLU A 39 7.44 -7.97 7.24
CA GLU A 39 7.21 -7.98 5.79
C GLU A 39 8.10 -8.99 5.07
N GLN A 40 9.36 -9.10 5.48
CA GLN A 40 10.33 -10.03 4.87
C GLN A 40 9.99 -11.49 5.16
N GLU A 41 9.49 -11.78 6.36
CA GLU A 41 9.10 -13.12 6.78
C GLU A 41 8.37 -13.04 8.13
N HIS A 42 7.25 -13.74 8.26
CA HIS A 42 6.50 -13.87 9.50
C HIS A 42 5.81 -15.24 9.59
N ILE A 43 5.24 -15.53 10.75
CA ILE A 43 4.46 -16.75 10.98
C ILE A 43 3.05 -16.53 10.42
N PRO A 44 2.50 -17.47 9.64
CA PRO A 44 1.14 -17.39 9.11
C PRO A 44 0.11 -17.10 10.22
N GLY A 45 -0.75 -16.09 9.98
CA GLY A 45 -1.78 -15.69 10.94
C GLY A 45 -1.29 -14.93 12.18
N ALA A 46 0.00 -14.58 12.25
CA ALA A 46 0.52 -13.69 13.29
C ALA A 46 0.04 -12.24 13.07
N MET A 47 -0.37 -11.58 14.15
CA MET A 47 -0.73 -10.16 14.13
C MET A 47 0.50 -9.31 14.48
N LEU A 48 0.91 -8.42 13.57
CA LEU A 48 2.01 -7.50 13.84
C LEU A 48 1.59 -6.40 14.83
N VAL A 49 2.34 -6.28 15.93
CA VAL A 49 2.26 -5.16 16.89
C VAL A 49 3.69 -4.77 17.27
N PRO A 50 4.34 -3.83 16.54
CA PRO A 50 5.74 -3.53 16.74
C PRO A 50 6.04 -3.08 18.16
N LEU A 51 7.15 -3.55 18.75
CA LEU A 51 7.54 -3.16 20.11
C LEU A 51 7.67 -1.63 20.26
N SER A 52 8.07 -0.93 19.19
CA SER A 52 8.15 0.53 19.12
C SER A 52 6.81 1.25 19.25
N MET A 53 5.71 0.59 18.83
CA MET A 53 4.34 1.12 18.88
C MET A 53 3.47 0.43 19.94
N LEU A 54 4.00 -0.58 20.63
CA LEU A 54 3.27 -1.30 21.66
C LEU A 54 3.06 -0.41 22.87
N ASP A 55 1.81 0.01 23.04
CA ASP A 55 1.34 0.68 24.24
C ASP A 55 0.46 -0.30 25.03
N ALA A 56 0.93 -0.66 26.23
CA ALA A 56 0.28 -1.65 27.07
C ALA A 56 -1.08 -1.19 27.61
N ASP A 57 -1.32 0.13 27.72
CA ASP A 57 -2.58 0.65 28.24
C ASP A 57 -3.70 0.61 27.18
N THR A 58 -3.35 0.74 25.90
CA THR A 58 -4.30 0.71 24.77
C THR A 58 -4.41 -0.65 24.09
N PHE A 59 -3.51 -1.59 24.38
CA PHE A 59 -3.56 -2.95 23.85
C PHE A 59 -4.91 -3.63 24.18
N PRO A 60 -5.55 -4.34 23.23
CA PRO A 60 -6.85 -4.97 23.48
C PRO A 60 -6.74 -6.10 24.51
N ARG A 61 -7.67 -6.14 25.47
CA ARG A 61 -7.74 -7.20 26.49
C ARG A 61 -8.31 -8.48 25.88
N ILE A 62 -7.43 -9.37 25.46
CA ILE A 62 -7.82 -10.68 24.90
C ILE A 62 -8.00 -11.69 26.04
N THR A 63 -9.23 -12.22 26.20
CA THR A 63 -9.57 -13.19 27.27
C THR A 63 -10.07 -14.53 26.73
N ILE A 64 -10.38 -14.60 25.43
CA ILE A 64 -11.02 -15.79 24.81
C ILE A 64 -9.98 -16.78 24.27
N LYS A 65 -8.83 -16.27 23.84
CA LYS A 65 -7.75 -17.05 23.24
C LYS A 65 -6.47 -16.91 24.06
N LYS A 66 -5.59 -17.90 23.99
CA LYS A 66 -4.23 -17.80 24.55
C LYS A 66 -3.47 -16.71 23.78
N LEU A 67 -3.02 -15.66 24.46
CA LEU A 67 -2.22 -14.60 23.85
C LEU A 67 -0.76 -15.05 23.85
N VAL A 68 -0.19 -15.24 22.66
CA VAL A 68 1.21 -15.66 22.48
C VAL A 68 1.99 -14.52 21.83
N LEU A 69 3.14 -14.14 22.39
CA LEU A 69 4.04 -13.15 21.81
C LEU A 69 5.29 -13.83 21.28
N HIS A 70 5.78 -13.39 20.12
CA HIS A 70 7.08 -13.78 19.62
C HIS A 70 7.87 -12.60 19.05
N CYS A 71 9.17 -12.80 18.95
CA CYS A 71 10.03 -11.91 18.17
C CYS A 71 11.03 -12.75 17.37
N ALA A 72 12.20 -12.21 17.03
CA ALA A 72 13.23 -12.97 16.31
C ALA A 72 13.81 -14.14 17.13
N ILE A 73 14.07 -13.94 18.43
CA ILE A 73 14.80 -14.89 19.30
C ILE A 73 14.14 -15.09 20.69
N GLY A 74 13.16 -14.26 21.08
CA GLY A 74 12.46 -14.33 22.37
C GLY A 74 12.74 -13.20 23.37
N LYS A 75 13.72 -12.31 23.11
CA LYS A 75 14.09 -11.22 24.04
C LYS A 75 13.11 -10.04 24.06
N ARG A 76 12.68 -9.59 22.87
CA ARG A 76 11.75 -8.45 22.71
C ARG A 76 10.34 -8.82 23.17
N SER A 77 9.91 -10.04 22.88
CA SER A 77 8.64 -10.59 23.32
C SER A 77 8.55 -10.73 24.83
N ALA A 78 9.63 -11.14 25.50
CA ALA A 78 9.69 -11.12 26.97
C ALA A 78 9.56 -9.70 27.56
N ALA A 79 10.14 -8.68 26.89
CA ALA A 79 10.00 -7.29 27.31
C ALA A 79 8.56 -6.78 27.11
N ALA A 80 7.93 -7.07 25.97
CA ALA A 80 6.53 -6.77 25.70
C ALA A 80 5.59 -7.45 26.71
N ALA A 81 5.83 -8.73 27.00
CA ALA A 81 5.05 -9.51 27.96
C ALA A 81 5.04 -8.86 29.36
N LYS A 82 6.21 -8.42 29.84
CA LYS A 82 6.33 -7.71 31.12
C LYS A 82 5.56 -6.39 31.12
N GLN A 83 5.54 -5.66 30.00
CA GLN A 83 4.77 -4.42 29.88
C GLN A 83 3.26 -4.70 29.97
N LEU A 84 2.78 -5.73 29.27
CA LEU A 84 1.37 -6.11 29.29
C LEU A 84 0.92 -6.63 30.67
N ILE A 85 1.75 -7.42 31.36
CA ILE A 85 1.46 -7.89 32.73
C ILE A 85 1.35 -6.70 33.68
N LYS A 86 2.25 -5.72 33.57
CA LYS A 86 2.23 -4.51 34.39
C LYS A 86 0.99 -3.64 34.15
N ALA A 87 0.46 -3.60 32.93
CA ALA A 87 -0.81 -2.95 32.59
C ALA A 87 -2.06 -3.78 32.98
N GLY A 88 -1.86 -4.95 33.59
CA GLY A 88 -2.91 -5.81 34.11
C GLY A 88 -3.62 -6.62 33.03
N HIS A 89 -2.98 -6.91 31.90
CA HIS A 89 -3.49 -7.90 30.94
C HIS A 89 -3.38 -9.31 31.50
N VAL A 90 -4.15 -10.24 30.91
CA VAL A 90 -3.91 -11.68 31.15
C VAL A 90 -2.47 -11.97 30.74
N PRO A 91 -1.67 -12.65 31.59
CA PRO A 91 -0.27 -12.90 31.29
C PRO A 91 -0.10 -13.55 29.91
N PRO A 92 0.60 -12.89 28.98
CA PRO A 92 0.83 -13.47 27.67
C PRO A 92 1.93 -14.54 27.76
N ILE A 93 1.82 -15.54 26.90
CA ILE A 93 2.80 -16.62 26.75
C ILE A 93 3.91 -16.14 25.82
N ASN A 94 5.17 -16.25 26.25
CA ASN A 94 6.33 -15.94 25.43
C ASN A 94 6.73 -17.18 24.63
N MET A 95 6.79 -17.08 23.30
CA MET A 95 7.27 -18.17 22.45
C MET A 95 8.80 -18.22 22.46
N THR A 96 9.35 -19.30 22.98
CA THR A 96 10.79 -19.50 23.14
C THR A 96 11.46 -19.71 21.78
N GLY A 97 12.60 -19.06 21.57
CA GLY A 97 13.38 -19.17 20.34
C GLY A 97 12.85 -18.35 19.15
N GLY A 98 11.64 -17.78 19.25
CA GLY A 98 11.08 -16.85 18.27
C GLY A 98 10.96 -17.43 16.85
N LEU A 99 10.99 -16.54 15.85
CA LEU A 99 10.93 -16.93 14.43
C LEU A 99 12.13 -17.80 14.01
N LYS A 100 13.30 -17.63 14.66
CA LYS A 100 14.47 -18.47 14.36
C LYS A 100 14.19 -19.94 14.68
N ALA A 101 13.67 -20.23 15.87
CA ALA A 101 13.32 -21.59 16.25
C ALA A 101 12.16 -22.14 15.40
N TRP A 102 11.22 -21.29 15.01
CA TRP A 102 10.12 -21.66 14.10
C TRP A 102 10.65 -22.18 12.76
N ARG A 103 11.63 -21.47 12.18
CA ARG A 103 12.29 -21.88 10.94
C ARG A 103 13.13 -23.15 11.12
N GLU A 104 13.86 -23.27 12.23
CA GLU A 104 14.66 -24.46 12.54
C GLU A 104 13.80 -25.72 12.73
N ALA A 105 12.55 -25.56 13.22
CA ALA A 105 11.56 -26.64 13.29
C ALA A 105 10.96 -27.02 11.92
N GLY A 106 11.30 -26.30 10.85
CA GLY A 106 10.79 -26.56 9.49
C GLY A 106 9.31 -26.19 9.32
N LEU A 107 8.78 -25.31 10.18
CA LEU A 107 7.40 -24.82 10.10
C LEU A 107 7.27 -23.74 9.02
N GLU A 108 6.08 -23.64 8.42
CA GLU A 108 5.82 -22.71 7.31
C GLU A 108 5.95 -21.24 7.76
N THR A 109 6.57 -20.42 6.92
CA THR A 109 6.63 -18.97 7.08
C THR A 109 6.01 -18.29 5.86
N GLU A 110 5.35 -17.18 6.09
CA GLU A 110 4.82 -16.30 5.05
C GLU A 110 5.77 -15.13 4.88
N ILE A 111 6.02 -14.75 3.63
CA ILE A 111 6.52 -13.42 3.31
C ILE A 111 5.27 -12.58 3.13
N PHE A 112 5.31 -11.30 3.49
CA PHE A 112 4.28 -10.38 3.03
C PHE A 112 4.47 -10.23 1.52
N ASP A 113 4.02 -11.24 0.77
CA ASP A 113 3.71 -11.12 -0.64
C ASP A 113 2.44 -10.29 -0.67
N LEU A 114 2.62 -8.97 -0.48
CA LEU A 114 1.63 -8.02 -0.93
C LEU A 114 1.41 -8.45 -2.39
N PRO A 115 0.22 -8.94 -2.78
CA PRO A 115 -0.05 -9.16 -4.18
C PRO A 115 0.39 -7.87 -4.86
N PRO A 116 1.29 -7.93 -5.86
CA PRO A 116 1.87 -6.73 -6.46
C PRO A 116 0.71 -5.77 -6.65
N ALA A 117 0.78 -4.58 -6.02
CA ALA A 117 -0.32 -3.63 -5.89
C ALA A 117 -1.20 -3.77 -7.12
N PRO A 118 -2.49 -4.20 -7.01
CA PRO A 118 -3.25 -4.82 -8.09
C PRO A 118 -2.89 -4.04 -9.34
N PRO A 119 -2.14 -4.69 -10.27
CA PRO A 119 -1.20 -4.02 -11.16
C PRO A 119 -1.91 -2.79 -11.62
N GLU A 120 -1.43 -1.58 -11.24
CA GLU A 120 -2.10 -0.30 -11.50
C GLU A 120 -2.92 -0.54 -12.75
N GLN A 121 -4.24 -0.70 -12.62
CA GLN A 121 -5.02 -1.06 -13.78
C GLN A 121 -5.03 0.23 -14.57
N LYS A 122 -3.97 0.41 -15.35
CA LYS A 122 -3.93 1.25 -16.52
C LYS A 122 -5.25 0.88 -17.16
N PRO A 123 -6.15 1.86 -17.35
CA PRO A 123 -7.45 1.58 -17.95
C PRO A 123 -7.16 0.67 -19.11
N VAL A 124 -7.75 -0.52 -19.06
CA VAL A 124 -7.60 -1.49 -20.13
C VAL A 124 -8.31 -0.82 -21.30
N LEU A 125 -7.56 -0.07 -22.10
CA LEU A 125 -8.05 0.55 -23.32
C LEU A 125 -8.22 -0.58 -24.32
N VAL A 126 -9.36 -1.26 -24.23
CA VAL A 126 -9.78 -2.24 -25.21
C VAL A 126 -10.52 -1.51 -26.33
N SER A 127 -9.75 -1.06 -27.31
CA SER A 127 -10.10 -1.15 -28.72
C SER A 127 -8.85 -1.02 -29.60
N ASP A 128 -8.75 -1.95 -30.54
CA ASP A 128 -7.61 -2.20 -31.42
C ASP A 128 -7.07 -0.94 -32.14
N CYS A 129 -5.73 -0.90 -32.26
CA CYS A 129 -4.93 -0.03 -33.14
C CYS A 129 -4.77 1.47 -32.81
N ILE A 130 -5.31 2.00 -31.71
CA ILE A 130 -5.12 3.43 -31.36
C ILE A 130 -4.25 3.54 -30.09
N LYS A 131 -3.17 4.34 -30.14
CA LYS A 131 -2.39 4.60 -28.93
C LYS A 131 -3.24 5.43 -27.97
N PRO A 132 -3.21 5.14 -26.66
CA PRO A 132 -3.95 5.90 -25.63
C PRO A 132 -3.77 7.42 -25.73
N SER A 133 -2.59 7.86 -26.18
CA SER A 133 -2.20 9.26 -26.34
C SER A 133 -2.78 9.96 -27.57
N ASP A 134 -3.38 9.22 -28.50
CA ASP A 134 -4.02 9.78 -29.70
C ASP A 134 -5.50 10.09 -29.48
N VAL A 135 -6.05 9.63 -28.36
CA VAL A 135 -7.46 9.79 -27.97
C VAL A 135 -7.54 10.96 -26.98
N PRO A 136 -8.35 12.00 -27.25
CA PRO A 136 -8.61 13.04 -26.27
C PRO A 136 -9.15 12.45 -24.95
N PRO A 137 -8.79 13.01 -23.78
CA PRO A 137 -9.32 12.55 -22.50
C PRO A 137 -10.86 12.58 -22.43
N GLY A 138 -11.48 13.53 -23.13
CA GLY A 138 -12.93 13.64 -23.27
C GLY A 138 -13.60 12.45 -23.94
N SER A 139 -12.97 11.88 -24.97
CA SER A 139 -13.46 10.64 -25.59
C SER A 139 -13.32 9.45 -24.66
N VAL A 140 -12.26 9.37 -23.85
CA VAL A 140 -12.13 8.33 -22.82
C VAL A 140 -13.26 8.44 -21.80
N LEU A 141 -13.56 9.65 -21.32
CA LEU A 141 -14.70 9.89 -20.43
C LEU A 141 -16.02 9.41 -21.05
N MET A 142 -16.25 9.72 -22.33
CA MET A 142 -17.47 9.33 -23.03
C MET A 142 -17.58 7.82 -23.25
N ASP A 143 -16.52 7.19 -23.77
CA ASP A 143 -16.56 5.81 -24.27
C ASP A 143 -16.38 4.77 -23.16
N GLU A 144 -15.58 5.08 -22.12
CA GLU A 144 -15.25 4.12 -21.06
C GLU A 144 -16.11 4.29 -19.80
N PHE A 145 -16.70 5.48 -19.59
CA PHE A 145 -17.46 5.76 -18.37
C PHE A 145 -18.92 6.10 -18.67
N ILE A 146 -19.18 7.12 -19.49
CA ILE A 146 -20.56 7.59 -19.72
C ILE A 146 -21.40 6.52 -20.45
N LYS A 147 -20.94 6.00 -21.59
CA LYS A 147 -21.69 5.00 -22.37
C LYS A 147 -21.91 3.67 -21.63
N PRO A 148 -20.90 3.06 -20.99
CA PRO A 148 -21.08 1.77 -20.32
C PRO A 148 -21.97 1.84 -19.07
N LEU A 149 -22.04 3.01 -18.43
CA LEU A 149 -22.89 3.26 -17.27
C LEU A 149 -24.29 3.79 -17.64
N GLU A 150 -24.59 3.89 -18.94
CA GLU A 150 -25.86 4.46 -19.46
C GLU A 150 -26.14 5.88 -18.93
N LEU A 151 -25.09 6.64 -18.63
CA LEU A 151 -25.18 8.01 -18.15
C LEU A 151 -25.30 8.99 -19.32
N THR A 152 -25.89 10.14 -19.04
CA THR A 152 -25.86 11.31 -19.93
C THR A 152 -24.87 12.36 -19.43
N THR A 153 -24.42 13.24 -20.33
CA THR A 153 -23.56 14.38 -19.96
C THR A 153 -24.29 15.36 -19.02
N ASP A 154 -25.61 15.46 -19.14
CA ASP A 154 -26.45 16.24 -18.22
C ASP A 154 -26.48 15.65 -16.82
N GLU A 155 -26.68 14.33 -16.69
CA GLU A 155 -26.63 13.64 -15.39
C GLU A 155 -25.26 13.78 -14.76
N LEU A 156 -24.19 13.51 -15.53
CA LEU A 156 -22.82 13.68 -15.05
C LEU A 156 -22.56 15.12 -14.57
N SER A 157 -23.00 16.12 -15.34
CA SER A 157 -22.89 17.54 -15.00
C SER A 157 -23.54 17.88 -13.66
N GLN A 158 -24.75 17.39 -13.42
CA GLN A 158 -25.49 17.60 -12.17
C GLN A 158 -24.77 16.94 -11.00
N ASP A 159 -24.32 15.70 -11.17
CA ASP A 159 -23.72 14.91 -10.10
C ASP A 159 -22.34 15.42 -9.67
N ILE A 160 -21.52 15.86 -10.62
CA ILE A 160 -20.18 16.40 -10.33
C ILE A 160 -20.19 17.90 -10.00
N GLY A 161 -21.34 18.56 -10.14
CA GLY A 161 -21.52 19.98 -9.84
C GLY A 161 -20.76 20.92 -10.78
N LEU A 162 -20.63 20.55 -12.06
CA LEU A 162 -20.05 21.40 -13.11
C LEU A 162 -21.14 21.80 -14.12
N PRO A 163 -21.05 22.99 -14.76
CA PRO A 163 -21.99 23.36 -15.81
C PRO A 163 -22.00 22.35 -16.97
N HIS A 164 -23.15 22.07 -17.58
CA HIS A 164 -23.24 21.15 -18.71
C HIS A 164 -22.28 21.53 -19.85
N SER A 165 -22.17 22.83 -20.16
CA SER A 165 -21.25 23.35 -21.17
C SER A 165 -19.78 23.07 -20.85
N HIS A 166 -19.43 22.92 -19.57
CA HIS A 166 -18.10 22.50 -19.15
C HIS A 166 -17.87 21.03 -19.52
N VAL A 167 -18.76 20.14 -19.08
CA VAL A 167 -18.64 18.69 -19.32
C VAL A 167 -18.67 18.37 -20.81
N LEU A 168 -19.56 19.01 -21.56
CA LEU A 168 -19.64 18.84 -23.02
C LEU A 168 -18.36 19.30 -23.72
N ALA A 169 -17.80 20.45 -23.34
CA ALA A 169 -16.55 20.92 -23.93
C ALA A 169 -15.35 20.00 -23.64
N ILE A 170 -15.34 19.32 -22.48
CA ILE A 170 -14.35 18.27 -22.19
C ILE A 170 -14.55 17.09 -23.13
N VAL A 171 -15.77 16.56 -23.20
CA VAL A 171 -16.13 15.41 -24.04
C VAL A 171 -15.80 15.63 -25.51
N GLU A 172 -16.08 16.82 -26.04
CA GLU A 172 -15.79 17.21 -27.42
C GLU A 172 -14.30 17.50 -27.67
N GLY A 173 -13.46 17.48 -26.63
CA GLY A 173 -12.03 17.80 -26.72
C GLY A 173 -11.73 19.29 -26.89
N GLY A 174 -12.72 20.17 -26.74
CA GLY A 174 -12.55 21.62 -26.75
C GLY A 174 -11.99 22.19 -25.44
N ARG A 175 -11.94 21.38 -24.37
CA ARG A 175 -11.41 21.75 -23.06
C ARG A 175 -10.56 20.63 -22.47
N ALA A 176 -9.45 21.01 -21.84
CA ALA A 176 -8.61 20.11 -21.08
C ALA A 176 -9.22 19.79 -19.71
N ILE A 177 -8.91 18.61 -19.17
CA ILE A 177 -9.25 18.25 -17.80
C ILE A 177 -8.24 18.91 -16.85
N ASP A 178 -8.71 19.81 -16.00
CA ASP A 178 -7.92 20.45 -14.95
C ASP A 178 -7.96 19.65 -13.64
N ALA A 179 -7.18 20.08 -12.64
CA ALA A 179 -7.09 19.39 -11.36
C ALA A 179 -8.41 19.35 -10.58
N ASP A 180 -9.24 20.41 -10.64
CA ASP A 180 -10.55 20.43 -9.99
C ASP A 180 -11.51 19.42 -10.64
N THR A 181 -11.53 19.38 -11.97
CA THR A 181 -12.37 18.45 -12.72
C THR A 181 -11.90 17.01 -12.52
N ALA A 182 -10.58 16.77 -12.54
CA ALA A 182 -9.99 15.46 -12.23
C ALA A 182 -10.41 14.97 -10.84
N PHE A 183 -10.36 15.83 -9.82
CA PHE A 183 -10.80 15.50 -8.46
C PHE A 183 -12.28 15.12 -8.38
N ARG A 184 -13.14 15.88 -9.07
CA ARG A 184 -14.57 15.59 -9.13
C ARG A 184 -14.88 14.26 -9.82
N LEU A 185 -14.25 14.01 -10.96
CA LEU A 185 -14.41 12.77 -11.72
C LEU A 185 -13.88 11.56 -10.93
N ALA A 186 -12.73 11.70 -10.27
CA ALA A 186 -12.17 10.68 -9.39
C ALA A 186 -13.15 10.29 -8.28
N ARG A 187 -13.73 11.30 -7.61
CA ARG A 187 -14.70 11.06 -6.55
C ARG A 187 -15.97 10.38 -7.05
N TYR A 188 -16.45 10.74 -8.24
CA TYR A 188 -17.68 10.22 -8.82
C TYR A 188 -17.52 8.78 -9.35
N PHE A 189 -16.49 8.53 -10.16
CA PHE A 189 -16.25 7.23 -10.79
C PHE A 189 -15.42 6.25 -9.94
N SER A 190 -15.03 6.65 -8.72
CA SER A 190 -14.14 5.87 -7.85
C SER A 190 -12.80 5.54 -8.52
N THR A 191 -12.25 6.50 -9.27
CA THR A 191 -10.90 6.45 -9.85
C THR A 191 -9.95 7.34 -9.06
N THR A 192 -8.70 7.51 -9.53
CA THR A 192 -7.76 8.49 -8.97
C THR A 192 -7.73 9.78 -9.79
N GLU A 193 -7.22 10.85 -9.21
CA GLU A 193 -7.03 12.15 -9.86
C GLU A 193 -5.89 12.09 -10.88
N GLU A 194 -4.84 11.35 -10.54
CA GLU A 194 -3.67 11.15 -11.40
C GLU A 194 -4.06 10.47 -12.71
N PHE A 195 -5.03 9.55 -12.68
CA PHE A 195 -5.57 8.93 -13.88
C PHE A 195 -6.00 9.97 -14.92
N TRP A 196 -6.83 10.93 -14.53
CA TRP A 196 -7.39 11.94 -15.43
C TRP A 196 -6.32 12.92 -15.92
N LEU A 197 -5.44 13.35 -15.02
CA LEU A 197 -4.34 14.26 -15.37
C LEU A 197 -3.29 13.59 -16.25
N HIS A 198 -3.01 12.30 -16.05
CA HIS A 198 -2.10 11.54 -16.89
C HIS A 198 -2.66 11.34 -18.30
N LEU A 199 -3.98 11.13 -18.46
CA LEU A 199 -4.61 11.12 -19.78
C LEU A 199 -4.42 12.45 -20.50
N GLN A 200 -4.69 13.56 -19.81
CA GLN A 200 -4.50 14.91 -20.36
C GLN A 200 -3.04 15.16 -20.76
N MET A 201 -2.10 14.87 -19.86
CA MET A 201 -0.67 15.05 -20.13
C MET A 201 -0.18 14.16 -21.27
N ALA A 202 -0.62 12.91 -21.33
CA ALA A 202 -0.22 12.00 -22.40
C ALA A 202 -0.69 12.50 -23.77
N TYR A 203 -1.94 12.98 -23.86
CA TYR A 203 -2.48 13.58 -25.08
C TYR A 203 -1.74 14.87 -25.45
N ASP A 204 -1.56 15.79 -24.50
CA ASP A 204 -0.90 17.07 -24.75
C ASP A 204 0.56 16.91 -25.21
N LEU A 205 1.29 15.97 -24.60
CA LEU A 205 2.67 15.67 -25.00
C LEU A 205 2.74 15.09 -26.41
N GLU A 206 1.82 14.21 -26.79
CA GLU A 206 1.79 13.64 -28.13
C GLU A 206 1.43 14.70 -29.17
N GLN A 207 0.45 15.55 -28.88
CA GLN A 207 0.09 16.69 -29.72
C GLN A 207 1.26 17.68 -29.89
N ALA A 208 1.97 18.00 -28.79
CA ALA A 208 3.14 18.88 -28.83
C ALA A 208 4.28 18.28 -29.66
N LYS A 209 4.56 16.97 -29.51
CA LYS A 209 5.55 16.26 -30.34
C LYS A 209 5.18 16.30 -31.82
N ARG A 210 3.90 16.08 -32.14
CA ARG A 210 3.39 16.07 -33.51
C ARG A 210 3.47 17.44 -34.18
N LEU A 211 3.13 18.51 -33.45
CA LEU A 211 3.06 19.86 -34.02
C LEU A 211 4.41 20.57 -34.06
N SER A 212 5.27 20.36 -33.06
CA SER A 212 6.50 21.16 -32.90
C SER A 212 7.73 20.36 -32.48
N GLY A 213 7.63 19.03 -32.35
CA GLY A 213 8.73 18.19 -31.85
C GLY A 213 10.00 18.28 -32.69
N ASP A 214 9.88 18.16 -34.02
CA ASP A 214 11.03 18.19 -34.94
C ASP A 214 11.76 19.53 -34.92
N GLU A 215 11.02 20.64 -34.83
CA GLU A 215 11.58 21.98 -34.76
C GLU A 215 12.28 22.23 -33.41
N ILE A 216 11.66 21.81 -32.31
CA ILE A 216 12.22 21.91 -30.96
C ILE A 216 13.54 21.15 -30.87
N VAL A 217 13.60 19.90 -31.35
CA VAL A 217 14.81 19.06 -31.32
C VAL A 217 15.93 19.67 -32.15
N ARG A 218 15.61 20.31 -33.29
CA ARG A 218 16.61 20.98 -34.13
C ARG A 218 17.17 22.25 -33.50
N THR A 219 16.33 22.99 -32.77
CA THR A 219 16.66 24.35 -32.29
C THR A 219 17.23 24.34 -30.88
N ILE A 220 16.77 23.45 -30.01
CA ILE A 220 17.16 23.42 -28.59
C ILE A 220 18.34 22.47 -28.40
N THR A 221 19.49 23.03 -28.03
CA THR A 221 20.64 22.22 -27.60
C THR A 221 20.52 21.88 -26.10
N PRO A 222 20.60 20.60 -25.71
CA PRO A 222 20.56 20.22 -24.29
C PRO A 222 21.72 20.85 -23.50
N ARG A 223 21.40 21.36 -22.32
CA ARG A 223 22.41 21.94 -21.43
C ARG A 223 23.30 20.82 -20.87
N LYS A 224 24.59 20.86 -21.20
CA LYS A 224 25.58 19.96 -20.60
C LYS A 224 25.75 20.27 -19.10
N PHE A 225 25.70 19.24 -18.26
CA PHE A 225 25.95 19.38 -16.82
C PHE A 225 27.42 19.75 -16.57
N LYS A 226 27.67 20.85 -15.84
CA LYS A 226 29.02 21.20 -15.36
C LYS A 226 29.20 20.65 -13.95
N GLY A 227 29.62 19.39 -13.87
CA GLY A 227 29.99 18.74 -12.62
C GLY A 227 30.67 17.41 -12.92
N SER A 228 31.82 17.17 -12.30
CA SER A 228 32.55 15.90 -12.38
C SER A 228 31.68 14.80 -11.79
N LEU A 229 31.02 13.99 -12.63
CA LEU A 229 30.54 12.68 -12.20
C LEU A 229 31.76 11.79 -12.03
N SER A 230 32.36 11.82 -10.84
CA SER A 230 33.22 10.73 -10.41
C SER A 230 32.35 9.46 -10.35
N SER A 231 32.50 8.63 -11.38
CA SER A 231 32.20 7.20 -11.40
C SER A 231 30.91 6.76 -10.69
N ILE A 232 29.77 6.81 -11.38
CA ILE A 232 28.71 5.82 -11.14
C ILE A 232 28.92 4.74 -12.20
N SER A 233 29.69 3.70 -11.84
CA SER A 233 29.68 2.43 -12.55
C SER A 233 28.31 1.80 -12.31
N ILE A 234 27.40 1.91 -13.27
CA ILE A 234 26.25 0.99 -13.37
C ILE A 234 26.82 -0.29 -13.96
N ALA A 235 27.12 -1.26 -13.10
CA ALA A 235 27.38 -2.63 -13.53
C ALA A 235 26.04 -3.24 -13.97
N LEU A 236 25.99 -3.64 -15.25
CA LEU A 236 24.97 -4.54 -15.78
C LEU A 236 25.06 -5.92 -15.10
#